data_AF-A0A4R2ZAR7-F1
#
_entry.id   AF-A0A4R2ZAR7-F1
#
_cell.length_a   1.000
_cell.length_b   1.000
_cell.length_c   1.000
_cell.angle_alpha   90.00
_cell.angle_beta   90.00
_cell.angle_gamma   90.00
#
_symmetry.space_group_name_H-M   'P 1'
#
loop_
_entity.id
_entity.type
_entity.pdbx_description
1 polymer ?
#
loop_
_entity_poly.entity_id
_entity_poly.type
_entity_poly.pdbx_seq_one_letter_code
_entity_poly.pdbx_strand_id
1 'polypeptide(L)'
;MADYDLIARMNGCFNELELALQDLGNFLSQLELLQARVFALPEVVKGEEHNPADKIIVTPHTGEAAQQLALQHFQRLFIHHNNENVSSKSAVRLPGVLCYAVDPAEHQSALLLIEEVNKLKAELEHIVTVESGLAREQRFEFVHTHLRGLITLNAYRSVTYLTDPDSVRFGWANKHIIKNVTRDEVLAQLEKSLNAGRAVSPYTREQWMENINREMSDVKRLPEHAALKFKRPVKVQPIARVWYRNSQKQIQHPCPLPLIALCLRSPMMQVPKLGELHDYDVTTIKHKYKPQSQPLSLLIKRLHLYTDYPL
;
A
#
# COMPACT_ATOMS: atom_id res chain seq x y z
N MET A 1 17.38 -28.65 8.72
CA MET A 1 16.00 -29.20 8.79
C MET A 1 14.98 -28.07 8.95
N ALA A 2 15.16 -27.13 9.89
CA ALA A 2 14.27 -25.96 10.05
C ALA A 2 14.15 -25.08 8.78
N ASP A 3 15.25 -24.81 8.06
CA ASP A 3 15.20 -23.96 6.86
C ASP A 3 14.45 -24.60 5.69
N TYR A 4 14.59 -25.92 5.50
CA TYR A 4 13.87 -26.67 4.46
C TYR A 4 12.36 -26.70 4.75
N ASP A 5 11.98 -26.80 6.02
CA ASP A 5 10.59 -26.74 6.47
C ASP A 5 9.99 -25.34 6.23
N LEU A 6 10.73 -24.26 6.55
CA LEU A 6 10.31 -22.89 6.28
C LEU A 6 10.07 -22.62 4.78
N ILE A 7 11.00 -23.06 3.93
CA ILE A 7 10.88 -22.89 2.47
C ILE A 7 9.67 -23.68 1.94
N ALA A 8 9.46 -24.91 2.42
CA ALA A 8 8.31 -25.72 2.05
C ALA A 8 6.99 -25.05 2.47
N ARG A 9 6.91 -24.54 3.70
CA ARG A 9 5.74 -23.79 4.19
C ARG A 9 5.49 -22.51 3.41
N MET A 10 6.53 -21.75 3.07
CA MET A 10 6.39 -20.53 2.26
C MET A 10 5.80 -20.84 0.88
N ASN A 11 6.34 -21.86 0.19
CA ASN A 11 5.83 -22.25 -1.13
C ASN A 11 4.43 -22.86 -1.04
N GLY A 12 4.15 -23.68 -0.01
CA GLY A 12 2.81 -24.24 0.25
C GLY A 12 1.78 -23.13 0.46
N CYS A 13 2.04 -22.22 1.39
CA CYS A 13 1.18 -21.06 1.67
C CYS A 13 0.96 -20.20 0.42
N PHE A 14 2.00 -19.97 -0.39
CA PHE A 14 1.86 -19.21 -1.63
C PHE A 14 0.98 -19.93 -2.67
N ASN A 15 1.17 -21.24 -2.86
CA ASN A 15 0.35 -22.03 -3.80
C ASN A 15 -1.12 -22.06 -3.36
N GLU A 16 -1.38 -22.21 -2.06
CA GLU A 16 -2.73 -22.13 -1.49
C GLU A 16 -3.34 -20.75 -1.70
N LEU A 17 -2.55 -19.67 -1.55
CA LEU A 17 -3.01 -18.32 -1.83
C LEU A 17 -3.42 -18.14 -3.30
N GLU A 18 -2.66 -18.68 -4.26
CA GLU A 18 -3.01 -18.62 -5.67
C GLU A 18 -4.33 -19.34 -5.97
N LEU A 19 -4.52 -20.54 -5.43
CA LEU A 19 -5.76 -21.30 -5.56
C LEU A 19 -6.95 -20.55 -4.93
N ALA A 20 -6.79 -20.04 -3.70
CA ALA A 20 -7.83 -19.29 -3.01
C ALA A 20 -8.23 -18.01 -3.76
N LEU A 21 -7.28 -17.33 -4.43
CA LEU A 21 -7.57 -16.17 -5.28
C LEU A 21 -8.31 -16.54 -6.56
N GLN A 22 -8.03 -17.72 -7.14
CA GLN A 22 -8.78 -18.25 -8.28
C GLN A 22 -10.20 -18.63 -7.87
N ASP A 23 -10.36 -19.34 -6.75
CA ASP A 23 -11.66 -19.73 -6.21
C ASP A 23 -12.53 -18.51 -5.88
N LEU A 24 -11.95 -17.50 -5.23
CA LEU A 24 -12.62 -16.22 -4.99
C LEU A 24 -13.04 -15.57 -6.31
N GLY A 25 -12.15 -15.53 -7.31
CA GLY A 25 -12.46 -14.96 -8.62
C GLY A 25 -13.61 -15.67 -9.33
N ASN A 26 -13.58 -17.01 -9.34
CA ASN A 26 -14.62 -17.86 -9.92
C ASN A 26 -15.95 -17.65 -9.21
N PHE A 27 -15.96 -17.67 -7.88
CA PHE A 27 -17.16 -17.43 -7.08
C PHE A 27 -17.78 -16.06 -7.38
N LEU A 28 -16.97 -14.99 -7.34
CA LEU A 28 -17.46 -13.63 -7.63
C LEU A 28 -17.98 -13.47 -9.06
N SER A 29 -17.45 -14.23 -10.02
CA SER A 29 -17.92 -14.19 -11.42
C SER A 29 -19.33 -14.77 -11.60
N GLN A 30 -19.78 -15.61 -10.67
CA GLN A 30 -21.10 -16.25 -10.70
C GLN A 30 -22.19 -15.45 -9.97
N LEU A 31 -21.79 -14.49 -9.13
CA LEU A 31 -22.73 -13.61 -8.43
C LEU A 31 -23.37 -12.59 -9.38
N GLU A 32 -24.59 -12.16 -9.05
CA GLU A 32 -25.25 -11.08 -9.79
C GLU A 32 -24.51 -9.75 -9.56
N LEU A 33 -23.88 -9.24 -10.62
CA LEU A 33 -23.21 -7.95 -10.60
C LEU A 33 -24.23 -6.81 -10.71
N LEU A 34 -24.44 -6.07 -9.62
CA LEU A 34 -25.32 -4.90 -9.59
C LEU A 34 -24.68 -3.70 -10.29
N GLN A 35 -23.43 -3.42 -9.96
CA GLN A 35 -22.66 -2.33 -10.54
C GLN A 35 -21.17 -2.58 -10.32
N ALA A 36 -20.34 -2.24 -11.30
CA ALA A 36 -18.89 -2.22 -11.14
C ALA A 36 -18.33 -0.92 -11.70
N ARG A 37 -17.35 -0.36 -10.99
CA ARG A 37 -16.56 0.76 -11.49
C ARG A 37 -15.14 0.66 -10.95
N VAL A 38 -14.18 0.59 -11.87
CA VAL A 38 -12.74 0.60 -11.57
C VAL A 38 -12.04 1.63 -12.42
N PHE A 39 -10.84 2.02 -12.00
CA PHE A 39 -10.11 3.14 -12.53
C PHE A 39 -8.67 2.73 -12.79
N ALA A 40 -8.35 2.43 -14.04
CA ALA A 40 -6.99 2.09 -14.43
C ALA A 40 -6.11 3.34 -14.33
N LEU A 41 -4.94 3.18 -13.71
CA LEU A 41 -3.94 4.23 -13.61
C LEU A 41 -2.83 4.00 -14.64
N PRO A 42 -2.11 5.05 -15.07
CA PRO A 42 -0.99 4.92 -16.00
C PRO A 42 0.10 4.03 -15.41
N GLU A 43 0.71 3.21 -16.26
CA GLU A 43 1.86 2.42 -15.86
C GLU A 43 3.06 3.33 -15.61
N VAL A 44 3.86 3.02 -14.58
CA VAL A 44 5.12 3.72 -14.32
C VAL A 44 6.23 2.94 -14.98
N VAL A 45 6.97 3.57 -15.89
CA VAL A 45 8.08 2.94 -16.60
C VAL A 45 9.29 2.80 -15.66
N LYS A 46 10.07 1.72 -15.85
CA LYS A 46 11.35 1.52 -15.15
C LYS A 46 12.27 2.74 -15.33
N GLY A 47 12.86 3.22 -14.25
CA GLY A 47 13.70 4.42 -14.23
C GLY A 47 12.94 5.71 -13.88
N GLU A 48 11.62 5.74 -14.07
CA GLU A 48 10.77 6.90 -13.76
C GLU A 48 10.16 6.83 -12.35
N GLU A 49 10.56 5.86 -11.53
CA GLU A 49 9.98 5.67 -10.20
C GLU A 49 10.22 6.84 -9.24
N HIS A 50 11.16 7.72 -9.56
CA HIS A 50 11.48 8.89 -8.76
C HIS A 50 10.85 10.18 -9.28
N ASN A 51 10.24 10.14 -10.47
CA ASN A 51 9.55 11.28 -11.04
C ASN A 51 8.37 11.68 -10.13
N PRO A 52 8.17 13.00 -9.92
CA PRO A 52 7.02 13.50 -9.19
C PRO A 52 5.74 13.12 -9.96
N ALA A 53 4.73 12.66 -9.23
CA ALA A 53 3.44 12.31 -9.81
C ALA A 53 2.52 13.53 -9.80
N ASP A 54 2.88 14.58 -10.54
CA ASP A 54 2.16 15.87 -10.51
C ASP A 54 0.78 15.76 -11.15
N LYS A 55 0.67 14.93 -12.19
CA LYS A 55 -0.60 14.61 -12.86
C LYS A 55 -0.76 13.10 -13.03
N ILE A 56 -1.98 12.60 -12.81
CA ILE A 56 -2.35 11.20 -13.05
C ILE A 56 -3.68 11.20 -13.79
N ILE A 57 -3.66 10.74 -15.04
CA ILE A 57 -4.85 10.58 -15.89
C ILE A 57 -5.47 9.23 -15.58
N VAL A 58 -6.77 9.20 -15.32
CA VAL A 58 -7.50 8.01 -14.91
C VAL A 58 -8.37 7.50 -16.05
N THR A 59 -8.30 6.20 -16.35
CA THR A 59 -9.18 5.55 -17.33
C THR A 59 -10.27 4.77 -16.60
N PRO A 60 -11.54 5.21 -16.63
CA PRO A 60 -12.63 4.50 -15.98
C PRO A 60 -13.09 3.30 -16.80
N HIS A 61 -13.44 2.21 -16.11
CA HIS A 61 -14.12 1.04 -16.66
C HIS A 61 -15.37 0.76 -15.83
N THR A 62 -16.42 0.23 -16.45
CA THR A 62 -17.69 -0.09 -15.78
C THR A 62 -18.24 -1.45 -16.19
N GLY A 63 -19.17 -1.99 -15.40
CA GLY A 63 -19.86 -3.25 -15.71
C GLY A 63 -18.91 -4.45 -15.80
N GLU A 64 -19.19 -5.36 -16.72
CA GLU A 64 -18.39 -6.59 -16.92
C GLU A 64 -16.91 -6.30 -17.21
N ALA A 65 -16.59 -5.26 -17.98
CA ALA A 65 -15.21 -4.87 -18.25
C ALA A 65 -14.46 -4.49 -16.96
N ALA A 66 -15.15 -3.81 -16.03
CA ALA A 66 -14.58 -3.49 -14.73
C ALA A 66 -14.42 -4.73 -13.84
N GLN A 67 -15.38 -5.66 -13.88
CA GLN A 67 -15.32 -6.93 -13.17
C GLN A 67 -14.12 -7.76 -13.65
N GLN A 68 -13.99 -7.98 -14.95
CA GLN A 68 -12.89 -8.75 -15.53
C GLN A 68 -11.53 -8.17 -15.15
N LEU A 69 -11.35 -6.85 -15.29
CA LEU A 69 -10.12 -6.17 -14.89
C LEU A 69 -9.82 -6.34 -13.39
N ALA A 70 -10.84 -6.24 -12.54
CA ALA A 70 -10.68 -6.39 -11.11
C ALA A 70 -10.27 -7.81 -10.70
N LEU A 71 -10.94 -8.83 -11.25
CA LEU A 71 -10.65 -10.23 -10.96
C LEU A 71 -9.23 -10.61 -11.38
N GLN A 72 -8.80 -10.17 -12.58
CA GLN A 72 -7.41 -10.32 -13.03
C GLN A 72 -6.43 -9.56 -12.11
N HIS A 73 -6.81 -8.37 -11.63
CA HIS A 73 -5.94 -7.56 -10.79
C HIS A 73 -5.69 -8.14 -9.40
N PHE A 74 -6.65 -8.91 -8.84
CA PHE A 74 -6.44 -9.65 -7.60
C PHE A 74 -5.36 -10.74 -7.73
N GLN A 75 -5.25 -11.36 -8.91
CA GLN A 75 -4.30 -12.42 -9.22
C GLN A 75 -2.96 -11.89 -9.78
N ARG A 76 -2.80 -10.56 -9.87
CA ARG A 76 -1.59 -9.92 -10.41
C ARG A 76 -0.42 -9.97 -9.41
N LEU A 77 0.15 -11.16 -9.20
CA LEU A 77 1.19 -11.43 -8.19
C LEU A 77 2.63 -11.36 -8.72
N PHE A 78 2.88 -11.60 -10.00
CA PHE A 78 4.23 -11.65 -10.56
C PHE A 78 4.56 -10.52 -11.52
N ILE A 79 5.85 -10.24 -11.70
CA ILE A 79 6.33 -9.23 -12.66
C ILE A 79 5.95 -9.54 -14.11
N HIS A 80 5.83 -10.81 -14.49
CA HIS A 80 5.47 -11.23 -15.84
C HIS A 80 3.96 -11.07 -16.12
N HIS A 81 3.15 -10.76 -15.10
CA HIS A 81 1.78 -10.29 -15.29
C HIS A 81 1.73 -8.81 -15.73
N ASN A 82 2.88 -8.13 -15.82
CA ASN A 82 3.01 -6.75 -16.29
C ASN A 82 3.72 -6.71 -17.64
N ASN A 83 3.59 -5.59 -18.36
CA ASN A 83 4.46 -5.33 -19.50
C ASN A 83 5.93 -5.22 -19.04
N GLU A 84 6.86 -5.64 -19.89
CA GLU A 84 8.29 -5.76 -19.54
C GLU A 84 8.92 -4.46 -19.03
N ASN A 85 8.44 -3.31 -19.51
CA ASN A 85 8.96 -1.98 -19.17
C ASN A 85 8.32 -1.36 -17.92
N VAL A 86 7.33 -2.04 -17.30
CA VAL A 86 6.66 -1.55 -16.10
C VAL A 86 7.55 -1.74 -14.89
N SER A 87 7.61 -0.71 -14.05
CA SER A 87 8.35 -0.74 -12.80
C SER A 87 7.83 -1.83 -11.86
N SER A 88 8.74 -2.61 -11.27
CA SER A 88 8.45 -3.52 -10.17
C SER A 88 8.53 -2.84 -8.79
N LYS A 89 9.01 -1.60 -8.74
CA LYS A 89 9.13 -0.80 -7.50
C LYS A 89 7.90 0.09 -7.27
N SER A 90 7.28 0.58 -8.33
CA SER A 90 6.02 1.32 -8.25
C SER A 90 4.83 0.35 -8.25
N ALA A 91 3.98 0.42 -7.24
CA ALA A 91 2.82 -0.46 -7.15
C ALA A 91 1.82 -0.16 -8.28
N VAL A 92 1.45 -1.17 -9.06
CA VAL A 92 0.30 -1.12 -9.97
C VAL A 92 -0.97 -1.17 -9.14
N ARG A 93 -1.85 -0.19 -9.34
CA ARG A 93 -3.09 -0.03 -8.57
C ARG A 93 -4.28 0.03 -9.50
N LEU A 94 -5.39 -0.51 -9.02
CA LEU A 94 -6.69 -0.44 -9.70
C LEU A 94 -7.76 -0.03 -8.66
N PRO A 95 -7.85 1.27 -8.30
CA PRO A 95 -8.92 1.72 -7.42
C PRO A 95 -10.30 1.45 -8.03
N GLY A 96 -11.29 1.17 -7.19
CA GLY A 96 -12.65 0.90 -7.64
C GLY A 96 -13.46 0.08 -6.66
N VAL A 97 -14.64 -0.37 -7.10
CA VAL A 97 -15.51 -1.28 -6.36
C VAL A 97 -16.32 -2.15 -7.31
N LEU A 98 -16.53 -3.40 -6.92
CA LEU A 98 -17.49 -4.34 -7.51
C LEU A 98 -18.64 -4.52 -6.52
N CYS A 99 -19.88 -4.29 -6.94
CA CYS A 99 -21.07 -4.44 -6.11
C CYS A 99 -21.87 -5.66 -6.59
N TYR A 100 -22.05 -6.64 -5.70
CA TYR A 100 -22.78 -7.88 -5.96
C TYR A 100 -24.05 -7.94 -5.13
N ALA A 101 -25.14 -8.43 -5.73
CA ALA A 101 -26.29 -8.89 -4.98
C ALA A 101 -26.02 -10.29 -4.45
N VAL A 102 -26.23 -10.49 -3.15
CA VAL A 102 -26.00 -11.78 -2.49
C VAL A 102 -27.16 -12.15 -1.59
N ASP A 103 -27.51 -13.42 -1.55
CA ASP A 103 -28.31 -13.99 -0.47
C ASP A 103 -27.44 -14.24 0.79
N PRO A 104 -28.03 -14.64 1.93
CA PRO A 104 -27.25 -14.90 3.16
C PRO A 104 -26.18 -15.99 3.03
N ALA A 105 -26.41 -17.03 2.21
CA ALA A 105 -25.47 -18.12 2.03
C ALA A 105 -24.31 -17.68 1.12
N GLU A 106 -24.62 -16.98 0.02
CA GLU A 106 -23.64 -16.35 -0.87
C GLU A 106 -22.78 -15.33 -0.12
N HIS A 107 -23.40 -14.49 0.72
CA HIS A 107 -22.68 -13.54 1.57
C HIS A 107 -21.70 -14.25 2.50
N GLN A 108 -22.15 -15.27 3.22
CA GLN A 108 -21.27 -16.04 4.12
C GLN A 108 -20.12 -16.72 3.36
N SER A 109 -20.41 -17.26 2.17
CA SER A 109 -19.41 -17.94 1.33
C SER A 109 -18.36 -16.95 0.79
N ALA A 110 -18.80 -15.76 0.36
CA ALA A 110 -17.91 -14.67 -0.04
C ALA A 110 -16.99 -14.26 1.10
N LEU A 111 -17.53 -14.10 2.32
CA LEU A 111 -16.74 -13.74 3.49
C LEU A 111 -15.67 -14.78 3.80
N LEU A 112 -16.04 -16.06 3.83
CA LEU A 112 -15.09 -17.15 4.11
C LEU A 112 -13.95 -17.19 3.09
N LEU A 113 -14.25 -17.02 1.80
CA LEU A 113 -13.23 -16.98 0.74
C LEU A 113 -12.31 -15.76 0.88
N ILE A 114 -12.86 -14.58 1.17
CA ILE A 114 -12.08 -13.35 1.37
C ILE A 114 -11.21 -13.44 2.63
N GLU A 115 -11.74 -14.01 3.71
CA GLU A 115 -11.02 -14.23 4.96
C GLU A 115 -9.88 -15.24 4.78
N GLU A 116 -10.10 -16.34 4.06
CA GLU A 116 -9.05 -17.32 3.78
C GLU A 116 -7.93 -16.71 2.92
N VAL A 117 -8.27 -15.98 1.85
CA VAL A 117 -7.28 -15.22 1.07
C VAL A 117 -6.49 -14.30 1.98
N ASN A 118 -7.16 -13.48 2.80
CA ASN A 118 -6.46 -12.51 3.66
C ASN A 118 -5.62 -13.19 4.75
N LYS A 119 -6.05 -14.34 5.27
CA LYS A 119 -5.29 -15.17 6.21
C LYS A 119 -4.00 -15.66 5.56
N LEU A 120 -4.07 -16.27 4.38
CA LEU A 120 -2.90 -16.76 3.63
C LEU A 120 -1.94 -15.62 3.28
N LYS A 121 -2.46 -14.44 2.91
CA LYS A 121 -1.62 -13.24 2.69
C LYS A 121 -0.84 -12.82 3.95
N ALA A 122 -1.52 -12.79 5.09
CA ALA A 122 -0.91 -12.43 6.37
C ALA A 122 0.09 -13.49 6.84
N GLU A 123 -0.20 -14.78 6.62
CA GLU A 123 0.70 -15.88 6.92
C GLU A 123 1.97 -15.81 6.06
N LEU A 124 1.85 -15.58 4.76
CA LEU A 124 3.01 -15.40 3.88
C LEU A 124 3.88 -14.20 4.31
N GLU A 125 3.26 -13.08 4.71
CA GLU A 125 3.98 -11.95 5.29
C GLU A 125 4.69 -12.33 6.59
N HIS A 126 4.02 -13.08 7.47
CA HIS A 126 4.59 -13.52 8.74
C HIS A 126 5.79 -14.47 8.56
N ILE A 127 5.67 -15.45 7.66
CA ILE A 127 6.75 -16.38 7.31
C ILE A 127 8.00 -15.60 6.88
N VAL A 128 7.83 -14.63 5.97
CA VAL A 128 8.96 -13.87 5.42
C VAL A 128 9.54 -12.86 6.41
N THR A 129 8.68 -12.18 7.18
CA THR A 129 9.11 -11.01 7.98
C THR A 129 9.44 -11.32 9.43
N VAL A 130 8.96 -12.45 9.96
CA VAL A 130 9.13 -12.87 11.35
C VAL A 130 9.79 -14.25 11.42
N GLU A 131 9.16 -15.30 10.89
CA GLU A 131 9.63 -16.69 11.08
C GLU A 131 10.99 -16.96 10.43
N SER A 132 11.28 -16.31 9.30
CA SER A 132 12.56 -16.45 8.61
C SER A 132 13.78 -16.02 9.45
N GLY A 133 13.58 -15.20 10.49
CA GLY A 133 14.67 -14.59 11.25
C GLY A 133 15.57 -13.65 10.43
N LEU A 134 15.23 -13.39 9.16
CA LEU A 134 16.08 -12.64 8.24
C LEU A 134 16.01 -11.13 8.49
N ALA A 135 17.18 -10.50 8.40
CA ALA A 135 17.27 -9.04 8.34
C ALA A 135 16.55 -8.52 7.08
N ARG A 136 16.04 -7.29 7.14
CA ARG A 136 15.24 -6.69 6.06
C ARG A 136 15.94 -6.74 4.70
N GLU A 137 17.25 -6.56 4.69
CA GLU A 137 18.10 -6.52 3.51
C GLU A 137 18.23 -7.89 2.82
N GLN A 138 18.03 -8.99 3.55
CA GLN A 138 18.16 -10.37 3.06
C GLN A 138 16.84 -10.94 2.53
N ARG A 139 15.69 -10.39 2.95
CA ARG A 139 14.36 -10.91 2.63
C ARG A 139 14.06 -10.93 1.13
N PHE A 140 14.54 -9.93 0.40
CA PHE A 140 14.33 -9.85 -1.05
C PHE A 140 14.95 -11.06 -1.75
N GLU A 141 16.25 -11.30 -1.52
CA GLU A 141 16.96 -12.42 -2.14
C GLU A 141 16.35 -13.77 -1.73
N PHE A 142 16.00 -13.94 -0.45
CA PHE A 142 15.34 -15.14 0.04
C PHE A 142 14.04 -15.44 -0.71
N VAL A 143 13.09 -14.49 -0.73
CA VAL A 143 11.80 -14.68 -1.42
C VAL A 143 12.02 -14.96 -2.90
N HIS A 144 12.86 -14.18 -3.57
CA HIS A 144 13.04 -14.28 -5.02
C HIS A 144 13.88 -15.47 -5.48
N THR A 145 14.61 -16.13 -4.58
CA THR A 145 15.28 -17.41 -4.86
C THR A 145 14.25 -18.52 -5.07
N HIS A 146 13.15 -18.49 -4.32
CA HIS A 146 12.13 -19.54 -4.31
C HIS A 146 10.87 -19.17 -5.12
N LEU A 147 10.41 -17.92 -5.04
CA LEU A 147 9.26 -17.36 -5.76
C LEU A 147 9.76 -16.29 -6.74
N ARG A 148 10.39 -16.74 -7.82
CA ARG A 148 11.05 -15.86 -8.81
C ARG A 148 10.05 -14.88 -9.43
N GLY A 149 10.41 -13.59 -9.39
CA GLY A 149 9.58 -12.52 -9.94
C GLY A 149 8.33 -12.18 -9.14
N LEU A 150 8.15 -12.70 -7.92
CA LEU A 150 7.01 -12.34 -7.07
C LEU A 150 7.02 -10.85 -6.71
N ILE A 151 5.90 -10.17 -6.88
CA ILE A 151 5.70 -8.81 -6.37
C ILE A 151 5.18 -8.95 -4.94
N THR A 152 6.10 -8.98 -3.97
CA THR A 152 5.81 -9.30 -2.56
C THR A 152 4.67 -8.45 -1.97
N LEU A 153 4.62 -7.15 -2.27
CA LEU A 153 3.54 -6.28 -1.78
C LEU A 153 2.17 -6.56 -2.40
N ASN A 154 2.11 -7.14 -3.61
CA ASN A 154 0.85 -7.60 -4.20
C ASN A 154 0.38 -8.89 -3.51
N ALA A 155 1.32 -9.75 -3.10
CA ALA A 155 1.02 -10.91 -2.29
C ALA A 155 0.48 -10.50 -0.91
N TYR A 156 1.02 -9.46 -0.27
CA TYR A 156 0.61 -9.07 1.09
C TYR A 156 -0.64 -8.20 1.18
N ARG A 157 -0.90 -7.34 0.19
CA ARG A 157 -2.05 -6.41 0.24
C ARG A 157 -3.38 -7.18 0.32
N SER A 158 -4.17 -6.89 1.35
CA SER A 158 -5.44 -7.56 1.62
C SER A 158 -6.56 -7.15 0.66
N VAL A 159 -7.49 -8.08 0.45
CA VAL A 159 -8.76 -7.84 -0.25
C VAL A 159 -9.76 -7.27 0.75
N THR A 160 -10.28 -6.08 0.49
CA THR A 160 -11.24 -5.42 1.38
C THR A 160 -12.66 -5.64 0.89
N TYR A 161 -13.54 -6.09 1.78
CA TYR A 161 -14.96 -6.20 1.53
C TYR A 161 -15.77 -5.12 2.26
N LEU A 162 -16.98 -4.86 1.80
CA LEU A 162 -17.97 -3.96 2.36
C LEU A 162 -19.32 -4.70 2.41
N THR A 163 -20.05 -4.59 3.52
CA THR A 163 -21.43 -5.11 3.62
C THR A 163 -22.42 -3.96 3.55
N ASP A 164 -23.34 -4.00 2.59
CA ASP A 164 -24.42 -3.01 2.40
C ASP A 164 -23.99 -1.53 2.45
N PRO A 165 -22.98 -1.09 1.66
CA PRO A 165 -22.60 0.32 1.62
C PRO A 165 -23.66 1.18 0.91
N ASP A 166 -24.05 2.32 1.47
CA ASP A 166 -24.96 3.26 0.78
C ASP A 166 -24.29 3.97 -0.39
N SER A 167 -23.01 4.31 -0.23
CA SER A 167 -22.24 4.97 -1.28
C SER A 167 -20.75 4.76 -1.15
N VAL A 168 -20.08 4.72 -2.29
CA VAL A 168 -18.62 4.69 -2.39
C VAL A 168 -18.16 5.87 -3.23
N ARG A 169 -17.22 6.65 -2.71
CA ARG A 169 -16.62 7.81 -3.39
C ARG A 169 -15.11 7.66 -3.44
N PHE A 170 -14.49 8.09 -4.53
CA PHE A 170 -13.05 7.93 -4.72
C PHE A 170 -12.34 9.29 -4.65
N GLY A 171 -11.04 9.27 -4.40
CA GLY A 171 -10.22 10.47 -4.45
C GLY A 171 -8.75 10.17 -4.18
N TRP A 172 -7.97 11.23 -4.09
CA TRP A 172 -6.53 11.17 -3.87
C TRP A 172 -6.15 11.61 -2.46
N ALA A 173 -5.11 11.00 -1.91
CA ALA A 173 -4.55 11.33 -0.61
C ALA A 173 -3.04 11.56 -0.70
N ASN A 174 -2.62 12.74 -0.27
CA ASN A 174 -1.21 13.09 -0.03
C ASN A 174 -0.91 12.91 1.45
N LYS A 175 -0.26 11.79 1.79
CA LYS A 175 0.09 11.43 3.18
C LYS A 175 1.58 11.54 3.41
N HIS A 176 1.97 11.58 4.68
CA HIS A 176 3.35 11.43 5.11
C HIS A 176 3.50 10.16 5.92
N ILE A 177 4.62 9.46 5.76
CA ILE A 177 5.08 8.47 6.75
C ILE A 177 5.77 9.27 7.85
N ILE A 178 5.24 9.16 9.06
CA ILE A 178 5.78 9.81 10.25
C ILE A 178 6.27 8.73 11.20
N LYS A 179 7.52 8.80 11.61
CA LYS A 179 8.09 7.98 12.69
C LYS A 179 8.69 8.92 13.73
N ASN A 180 8.12 8.96 14.92
CA ASN A 180 8.75 9.63 16.06
C ASN A 180 9.99 8.82 16.47
N VAL A 181 11.06 9.52 16.81
CA VAL A 181 12.34 8.93 17.19
C VAL A 181 12.95 9.72 18.34
N THR A 182 13.80 9.08 19.11
CA THR A 182 14.58 9.76 20.16
C THR A 182 15.88 10.32 19.59
N ARG A 183 16.52 11.23 20.33
CA ARG A 183 17.86 11.73 20.00
C ARG A 183 18.87 10.59 19.87
N ASP A 184 18.83 9.64 20.80
CA ASP A 184 19.77 8.53 20.86
C ASP A 184 19.57 7.54 19.72
N GLU A 185 18.33 7.27 19.31
CA GLU A 185 18.05 6.45 18.12
C GLU A 185 18.62 7.07 16.85
N VAL A 186 18.51 8.40 16.70
CA VAL A 186 19.08 9.12 15.56
C VAL A 186 20.61 9.06 15.60
N LEU A 187 21.23 9.30 16.76
CA LEU A 187 22.68 9.24 16.92
C LEU A 187 23.22 7.84 16.61
N ALA A 188 22.59 6.78 17.14
CA ALA A 188 22.95 5.40 16.85
C ALA A 188 22.84 5.08 15.35
N GLN A 189 21.80 5.59 14.67
CA GLN A 189 21.66 5.43 13.22
C GLN A 189 22.77 6.14 12.45
N LEU A 190 23.17 7.35 12.86
CA LEU A 190 24.27 8.10 12.25
C LEU A 190 25.62 7.43 12.48
N GLU A 191 25.89 6.94 13.71
CA GLU A 191 27.09 6.17 14.05
C GLU A 191 27.20 4.90 13.22
N LYS A 192 26.11 4.15 13.08
CA LYS A 192 26.07 2.98 12.17
C LYS A 192 26.40 3.35 10.73
N SER A 193 25.92 4.51 10.27
CA SER A 193 26.22 5.03 8.92
C SER A 193 27.70 5.42 8.78
N LEU A 194 28.28 6.03 9.81
CA LEU A 194 29.69 6.42 9.84
C LEU A 194 30.60 5.19 9.79
N ASN A 195 30.33 4.19 10.65
CA ASN A 195 31.10 2.96 10.75
C ASN A 195 31.02 2.09 9.49
N ALA A 196 29.93 2.21 8.71
CA ALA A 196 29.81 1.51 7.44
C ALA A 196 30.80 2.00 6.37
N GLY A 197 31.42 3.18 6.54
CA GLY A 197 32.50 3.67 5.68
C GLY A 197 32.15 3.83 4.19
N ARG A 198 30.86 3.95 3.86
CA ARG A 198 30.37 4.03 2.47
C ARG A 198 30.61 5.41 1.87
N ALA A 199 30.95 5.45 0.58
CA ALA A 199 30.87 6.68 -0.22
C ALA A 199 29.45 6.81 -0.80
N VAL A 200 28.93 8.04 -0.84
CA VAL A 200 27.59 8.33 -1.38
C VAL A 200 27.72 9.46 -2.38
N SER A 201 27.45 9.17 -3.66
CA SER A 201 27.48 10.17 -4.73
C SER A 201 26.61 11.39 -4.37
N PRO A 202 27.10 12.62 -4.58
CA PRO A 202 28.33 13.01 -5.28
C PRO A 202 29.60 13.08 -4.40
N TYR A 203 29.55 12.68 -3.14
CA TYR A 203 30.62 12.87 -2.16
C TYR A 203 31.65 11.73 -2.16
N THR A 204 32.91 12.07 -1.89
CA THR A 204 33.93 11.08 -1.51
C THR A 204 33.61 10.49 -0.13
N ARG A 205 34.32 9.43 0.26
CA ARG A 205 34.18 8.82 1.58
C ARG A 205 34.45 9.81 2.70
N GLU A 206 35.51 10.60 2.58
CA GLU A 206 35.94 11.59 3.59
C GLU A 206 34.91 12.70 3.72
N GLN A 207 34.46 13.26 2.59
CA GLN A 207 33.40 14.28 2.56
C GLN A 207 32.08 13.75 3.16
N TRP A 208 31.74 12.50 2.88
CA TRP A 208 30.55 11.88 3.44
C TRP A 208 30.65 11.68 4.95
N MET A 209 31.81 11.24 5.44
CA MET A 209 32.09 11.13 6.87
C MET A 209 31.99 12.49 7.58
N GLU A 210 32.55 13.55 6.99
CA GLU A 210 32.45 14.91 7.54
C GLU A 210 30.99 15.38 7.61
N ASN A 211 30.20 15.10 6.57
CA ASN A 211 28.76 15.40 6.57
C ASN A 211 28.02 14.66 7.68
N ILE A 212 28.28 13.36 7.89
CA ILE A 212 27.66 12.60 8.99
C ILE A 212 28.10 13.17 10.35
N ASN A 213 29.37 13.53 10.53
CA ASN A 213 29.84 14.12 11.79
C ASN A 213 29.18 15.47 12.10
N ARG A 214 28.97 16.30 11.07
CA ARG A 214 28.21 17.55 11.17
C ARG A 214 26.77 17.29 11.62
N GLU A 215 26.10 16.36 10.95
CA GLU A 215 24.73 15.93 11.31
C GLU A 215 24.64 15.40 12.75
N MET A 216 25.63 14.64 13.20
CA MET A 216 25.72 14.18 14.61
C MET A 216 25.89 15.35 15.58
N SER A 217 26.71 16.35 15.23
CA SER A 217 26.89 17.56 16.05
C SER A 217 25.58 18.34 16.17
N ASP A 218 24.87 18.52 15.06
CA ASP A 218 23.58 19.23 15.03
C ASP A 218 22.53 18.52 15.90
N VAL A 219 22.47 17.18 15.86
CA VAL A 219 21.58 16.39 16.72
C VAL A 219 21.99 16.50 18.20
N LYS A 220 23.30 16.50 18.52
CA LYS A 220 23.80 16.61 19.91
C LYS A 220 23.53 17.98 20.54
N ARG A 221 23.41 19.04 19.74
CA ARG A 221 23.07 20.40 20.22
C ARG A 221 21.62 20.51 20.70
N LEU A 222 20.74 19.59 20.28
CA LEU A 222 19.36 19.60 20.71
C LEU A 222 19.22 19.17 22.18
N PRO A 223 18.27 19.76 22.92
CA PRO A 223 17.89 19.29 24.24
C PRO A 223 17.46 17.82 24.21
N GLU A 224 17.67 17.10 25.31
CA GLU A 224 17.31 15.68 25.44
C GLU A 224 15.82 15.39 25.22
N HIS A 225 14.98 16.35 25.56
CA HIS A 225 13.53 16.25 25.45
C HIS A 225 12.98 16.78 24.10
N ALA A 226 13.85 17.18 23.16
CA ALA A 226 13.41 17.67 21.85
C ALA A 226 12.66 16.57 21.08
N ALA A 227 11.49 16.88 20.54
CA ALA A 227 10.71 15.90 19.81
C ALA A 227 11.25 15.76 18.38
N LEU A 228 11.80 14.59 18.06
CA LEU A 228 12.32 14.27 16.74
C LEU A 228 11.37 13.35 15.99
N LYS A 229 11.20 13.60 14.69
CA LYS A 229 10.43 12.70 13.81
C LYS A 229 10.95 12.69 12.38
N PHE A 230 11.04 11.50 11.80
CA PHE A 230 11.16 11.35 10.36
C PHE A 230 9.79 11.61 9.73
N LYS A 231 9.69 12.60 8.85
CA LYS A 231 8.44 12.96 8.15
C LYS A 231 8.69 12.96 6.64
N ARG A 232 8.40 11.84 5.99
CA ARG A 232 8.65 11.64 4.56
C ARG A 232 7.34 11.73 3.77
N PRO A 233 7.28 12.48 2.65
CA PRO A 233 6.11 12.45 1.79
C PRO A 233 5.93 11.07 1.17
N VAL A 234 4.67 10.62 1.09
CA VAL A 234 4.30 9.42 0.34
C VAL A 234 3.78 9.89 -1.01
N LYS A 235 4.18 9.22 -2.09
CA LYS A 235 3.57 9.43 -3.39
C LYS A 235 2.04 9.33 -3.27
N VAL A 236 1.33 10.22 -3.96
CA VAL A 236 -0.13 10.30 -3.92
C VAL A 236 -0.76 8.91 -4.09
N GLN A 237 -1.80 8.63 -3.30
CA GLN A 237 -2.48 7.34 -3.32
C GLN A 237 -3.99 7.49 -3.52
N PRO A 238 -4.62 6.58 -4.27
CA PRO A 238 -6.07 6.55 -4.35
C PRO A 238 -6.66 6.02 -3.03
N ILE A 239 -7.78 6.60 -2.65
CA ILE A 239 -8.56 6.24 -1.47
C ILE A 239 -10.03 6.11 -1.85
N ALA A 240 -10.75 5.26 -1.13
CA ALA A 240 -12.20 5.14 -1.19
C ALA A 240 -12.80 5.63 0.14
N ARG A 241 -13.90 6.37 0.06
CA ARG A 241 -14.72 6.81 1.20
C ARG A 241 -16.07 6.14 1.07
N VAL A 242 -16.39 5.30 2.04
CA VAL A 242 -17.62 4.51 2.10
C VAL A 242 -18.53 5.13 3.14
N TRP A 243 -19.80 5.34 2.79
CA TRP A 243 -20.82 5.85 3.69
C TRP A 243 -21.82 4.76 4.05
N TYR A 244 -22.18 4.69 5.33
CA TYR A 244 -23.23 3.84 5.86
C TYR A 244 -24.26 4.72 6.56
N ARG A 245 -25.48 4.75 6.03
CA ARG A 245 -26.56 5.63 6.50
C ARG A 245 -27.05 5.20 7.88
N ASN A 246 -27.18 3.89 8.12
CA ASN A 246 -27.67 3.35 9.38
C ASN A 246 -26.78 3.74 10.58
N SER A 247 -25.47 3.88 10.37
CA SER A 247 -24.52 4.29 11.40
C SER A 247 -24.06 5.75 11.28
N GLN A 248 -24.58 6.48 10.28
CA GLN A 248 -24.15 7.85 9.93
C GLN A 248 -22.62 8.02 9.89
N LYS A 249 -21.92 7.00 9.38
CA LYS A 249 -20.46 6.91 9.46
C LYS A 249 -19.84 6.88 8.07
N GLN A 250 -18.79 7.68 7.91
CA GLN A 250 -17.87 7.58 6.78
C GLN A 250 -16.62 6.80 7.20
N ILE A 251 -16.24 5.80 6.42
CA ILE A 251 -15.00 5.05 6.59
C ILE A 251 -14.12 5.27 5.35
N GLN A 252 -12.83 5.50 5.56
CA GLN A 252 -11.87 5.70 4.48
C GLN A 252 -10.92 4.52 4.37
N HIS A 253 -10.85 3.92 3.18
CA HIS A 253 -9.96 2.81 2.87
C HIS A 253 -8.88 3.27 1.88
N PRO A 254 -7.61 2.84 2.03
CA PRO A 254 -6.69 2.78 0.89
C PRO A 254 -7.33 1.95 -0.22
N CYS A 255 -7.17 2.36 -1.48
CA CYS A 255 -7.78 1.64 -2.60
C CYS A 255 -6.74 1.22 -3.65
N PRO A 256 -5.72 0.41 -3.28
CA PRO A 256 -4.78 -0.14 -4.25
C PRO A 256 -5.40 -1.26 -5.10
N LEU A 257 -6.42 -1.93 -4.56
CA LEU A 257 -7.25 -2.94 -5.18
C LEU A 257 -8.70 -2.44 -5.25
N PRO A 258 -9.53 -2.97 -6.18
CA PRO A 258 -10.97 -2.78 -6.14
C PRO A 258 -11.54 -3.35 -4.83
N LEU A 259 -12.49 -2.64 -4.22
CA LEU A 259 -13.25 -3.13 -3.07
C LEU A 259 -14.33 -4.11 -3.55
N ILE A 260 -14.73 -5.05 -2.69
CA ILE A 260 -15.86 -5.95 -2.94
C ILE A 260 -17.02 -5.54 -2.06
N ALA A 261 -18.11 -5.04 -2.64
CA ALA A 261 -19.32 -4.70 -1.91
C ALA A 261 -20.35 -5.81 -2.07
N LEU A 262 -20.73 -6.41 -0.95
CA LEU A 262 -21.75 -7.46 -0.85
C LEU A 262 -23.05 -6.80 -0.38
N CYS A 263 -24.06 -6.80 -1.24
CA CYS A 263 -25.36 -6.18 -0.99
C CYS A 263 -26.38 -7.29 -0.73
N LEU A 264 -26.82 -7.43 0.53
CA LEU A 264 -27.75 -8.48 0.92
C LEU A 264 -29.12 -8.27 0.26
N ARG A 265 -29.61 -9.31 -0.41
CA ARG A 265 -30.94 -9.32 -1.01
C ARG A 265 -31.98 -9.12 0.09
N SER A 266 -32.67 -8.00 0.00
CA SER A 266 -33.81 -7.68 0.84
C SER A 266 -34.79 -6.83 0.02
N PRO A 267 -36.08 -6.78 0.39
CA PRO A 267 -37.05 -5.92 -0.28
C PRO A 267 -36.66 -4.42 -0.26
N MET A 268 -35.78 -4.02 0.66
CA MET A 268 -35.28 -2.65 0.81
C MET A 268 -33.86 -2.46 0.26
N MET A 269 -33.29 -3.46 -0.43
CA MET A 269 -31.93 -3.37 -0.98
C MET A 269 -31.82 -2.15 -1.89
N GLN A 270 -30.85 -1.29 -1.60
CA GLN A 270 -30.50 -0.16 -2.46
C GLN A 270 -29.16 -0.44 -3.12
N VAL A 271 -29.10 -0.26 -4.43
CA VAL A 271 -27.82 -0.31 -5.15
C VAL A 271 -26.93 0.84 -4.65
N PRO A 272 -25.68 0.56 -4.22
CA PRO A 272 -24.78 1.58 -3.72
C PRO A 272 -24.55 2.70 -4.74
N LYS A 273 -24.59 3.96 -4.32
CA LYS A 273 -24.25 5.07 -5.21
C LYS A 273 -22.74 5.11 -5.43
N LEU A 274 -22.26 4.91 -6.66
CA LEU A 274 -20.83 4.95 -7.00
C LEU A 274 -20.39 6.33 -7.53
N GLY A 275 -19.33 6.88 -6.95
CA GLY A 275 -18.67 8.09 -7.43
C GLY A 275 -17.66 7.82 -8.54
N GLU A 276 -17.02 8.88 -9.01
CA GLU A 276 -15.89 8.82 -9.94
C GLU A 276 -14.56 9.07 -9.21
N LEU A 277 -13.46 8.61 -9.81
CA LEU A 277 -12.11 9.05 -9.46
C LEU A 277 -11.64 10.00 -10.56
N HIS A 278 -11.65 11.29 -10.27
CA HIS A 278 -11.11 12.29 -11.19
C HIS A 278 -9.59 12.20 -11.30
N ASP A 279 -9.05 12.73 -12.39
CA ASP A 279 -7.62 12.90 -12.58
C ASP A 279 -6.98 13.61 -11.39
N TYR A 280 -5.77 13.20 -11.07
CA TYR A 280 -4.95 13.92 -10.10
C TYR A 280 -4.26 15.08 -10.81
N ASP A 281 -4.36 16.28 -10.23
CA ASP A 281 -3.48 17.40 -10.53
C ASP A 281 -3.09 18.07 -9.21
N VAL A 282 -1.79 18.06 -8.89
CA VAL A 282 -1.26 18.61 -7.64
C VAL A 282 -1.56 20.11 -7.48
N THR A 283 -1.70 20.84 -8.59
CA THR A 283 -1.92 22.29 -8.60
C THR A 283 -3.36 22.68 -8.29
N THR A 284 -4.32 21.77 -8.49
CA THR A 284 -5.76 22.05 -8.33
C THR A 284 -6.35 21.51 -7.02
N ILE A 285 -5.50 21.02 -6.11
CA ILE A 285 -5.96 20.40 -4.85
C ILE A 285 -6.66 21.44 -3.96
N LYS A 286 -7.97 21.27 -3.77
CA LYS A 286 -8.77 22.07 -2.84
C LYS A 286 -8.87 21.37 -1.48
N HIS A 287 -8.22 21.93 -0.46
CA HIS A 287 -8.36 21.47 0.91
C HIS A 287 -9.62 22.05 1.55
N LYS A 288 -10.61 21.20 1.86
CA LYS A 288 -11.80 21.63 2.63
C LYS A 288 -11.45 22.00 4.07
N TYR A 289 -10.62 21.18 4.71
CA TYR A 289 -10.11 21.40 6.05
C TYR A 289 -8.68 20.88 6.11
N LYS A 290 -7.76 21.73 6.55
CA LYS A 290 -6.36 21.38 6.77
C LYS A 290 -5.98 21.91 8.15
N PRO A 291 -5.88 21.05 9.17
CA PRO A 291 -5.51 21.51 10.50
C PRO A 291 -4.11 22.13 10.44
N GLN A 292 -3.89 23.17 11.24
CA GLN A 292 -2.54 23.72 11.41
C GLN A 292 -1.65 22.63 12.01
N SER A 293 -0.58 22.28 11.30
CA SER A 293 0.43 21.38 11.85
C SER A 293 1.35 22.16 12.78
N GLN A 294 1.76 21.55 13.89
CA GLN A 294 2.84 22.08 14.73
C GLN A 294 4.03 22.49 13.85
N PRO A 295 4.61 23.69 14.05
CA PRO A 295 5.78 24.12 13.31
C PRO A 295 6.92 23.13 13.58
N LEU A 296 7.62 22.74 12.52
CA LEU A 296 8.73 21.81 12.59
C LEU A 296 9.89 22.37 11.77
N SER A 297 11.07 22.37 12.36
CA SER A 297 12.32 22.76 11.72
C SER A 297 12.95 21.54 11.07
N LEU A 298 13.38 21.67 9.80
CA LEU A 298 14.09 20.60 9.11
C LEU A 298 15.54 20.55 9.64
N LEU A 299 15.90 19.47 10.32
CA LEU A 299 17.24 19.27 10.87
C LEU A 299 18.18 18.58 9.87
N ILE A 300 17.80 17.39 9.38
CA ILE A 300 18.60 16.62 8.42
C ILE A 300 17.77 16.35 7.17
N LYS A 301 18.10 17.06 6.08
CA LYS A 301 17.37 17.01 4.80
C LYS A 301 17.28 15.60 4.21
N ARG A 302 18.41 14.87 4.13
CA ARG A 302 18.47 13.54 3.49
C ARG A 302 17.66 12.46 4.22
N LEU A 303 17.42 12.65 5.53
CA LEU A 303 16.63 11.73 6.34
C LEU A 303 15.16 12.19 6.46
N HIS A 304 14.85 13.41 5.99
CA HIS A 304 13.62 14.11 6.33
C HIS A 304 13.37 14.13 7.84
N LEU A 305 14.43 14.40 8.61
CA LEU A 305 14.38 14.49 10.07
C LEU A 305 14.00 15.92 10.47
N TYR A 306 12.96 16.02 11.29
CA TYR A 306 12.46 17.29 11.80
C TYR A 306 12.48 17.30 13.32
N THR A 307 12.60 18.49 13.88
CA THR A 307 12.46 18.78 15.31
C THR A 307 11.40 19.85 15.52
N ASP A 308 10.78 19.87 16.70
CA ASP A 308 9.96 20.98 17.18
C ASP A 308 10.78 22.12 17.80
N TYR A 309 12.09 21.93 17.97
CA TYR A 309 12.99 22.95 18.47
C TYR A 309 13.37 23.96 17.38
N PRO A 310 13.47 25.27 17.71
CA PRO A 310 14.00 26.26 16.78
C PRO A 310 15.48 25.99 16.46
N LEU A 311 15.86 26.06 15.18
CA LEU A 311 17.25 25.91 14.72
C LEU A 311 17.90 27.25 14.42
#